data_AF-A0A7S3CAR2-F1
#
_entry.id   AF-A0A7S3CAR2-F1
#
_cell.length_a   1.000
_cell.length_b   1.000
_cell.length_c   1.000
_cell.angle_alpha   90.00
_cell.angle_beta   90.00
_cell.angle_gamma   90.00
#
_symmetry.space_group_name_H-M   'P 1'
#
loop_
_entity.id
_entity.type
_entity.pdbx_description
1 polymer ?
#
loop_
_entity_poly.entity_id
_entity_poly.type
_entity_poly.pdbx_seq_one_letter_code
_entity_poly.pdbx_strand_id
1 'polypeptide(L)'
;MNPADLEGLPEEDKQKMVSMIDNMQMKDSLRMYNRLVEKCFKDCVDSFRRKNLDSNEERCVTKCCEKFLKHSARVSVRFAELNAGAEAMMQQQVLQQQQKGG
;
A
#
# COMPACT_ATOMS: atom_id res chain seq x y z
N MET A 1 5.58 -7.16 -8.35
CA MET A 1 5.66 -7.84 -9.65
C MET A 1 6.86 -7.28 -10.38
N ASN A 2 7.82 -8.13 -10.68
CA ASN A 2 8.94 -7.72 -11.50
C ASN A 2 8.50 -7.77 -12.97
N PRO A 3 8.91 -6.82 -13.83
CA PRO A 3 8.58 -6.86 -15.27
C PRO A 3 8.99 -8.17 -15.94
N ALA A 4 10.06 -8.80 -15.45
CA ALA A 4 10.57 -10.10 -15.92
C ALA A 4 9.59 -11.27 -15.68
N ASP A 5 8.71 -11.18 -14.67
CA ASP A 5 7.71 -12.23 -14.38
C ASP A 5 6.64 -12.31 -15.49
N LEU A 6 6.46 -11.24 -16.27
CA LEU A 6 5.49 -11.17 -17.37
C LEU A 6 6.06 -11.59 -18.72
N GLU A 7 7.39 -11.71 -18.86
CA GLU A 7 8.04 -11.86 -20.17
C GLU A 7 7.83 -13.24 -20.81
N GLY A 8 7.59 -14.28 -20.00
CA GLY A 8 7.36 -15.66 -20.46
C GLY A 8 5.90 -16.04 -20.73
N LEU A 9 4.95 -15.13 -20.56
CA LEU A 9 3.52 -15.41 -20.71
C LEU A 9 3.01 -15.13 -22.14
N PRO A 10 1.96 -15.82 -22.59
CA PRO A 10 1.21 -15.42 -23.78
C PRO A 10 0.68 -13.99 -23.66
N GLU A 11 0.65 -13.25 -24.78
CA GLU A 11 0.28 -11.82 -24.78
C GLU A 11 -1.13 -11.56 -24.24
N GLU A 12 -2.06 -12.49 -24.49
CA GLU A 12 -3.42 -12.45 -23.94
C GLU A 12 -3.42 -12.53 -22.40
N ASP A 13 -2.57 -13.36 -21.82
CA ASP A 13 -2.47 -13.53 -20.37
C ASP A 13 -1.81 -12.31 -19.71
N LYS A 14 -0.82 -11.68 -20.37
CA LYS A 14 -0.24 -10.42 -19.90
C LYS A 14 -1.30 -9.32 -19.81
N GLN A 15 -2.13 -9.16 -20.84
CA GLN A 15 -3.21 -8.18 -20.84
C GLN A 15 -4.24 -8.44 -19.75
N LYS A 16 -4.65 -9.70 -19.56
CA LYS A 16 -5.54 -10.09 -18.45
C LYS A 16 -4.93 -9.76 -17.10
N MET A 17 -3.66 -10.05 -16.88
CA MET A 17 -2.97 -9.73 -15.62
C MET A 17 -2.91 -8.22 -15.37
N VAL A 18 -2.54 -7.41 -16.37
CA VAL A 18 -2.51 -5.94 -16.24
C VAL A 18 -3.89 -5.40 -15.84
N SER A 19 -4.96 -5.88 -16.49
CA SER A 19 -6.34 -5.47 -16.14
C SER A 19 -6.72 -5.87 -14.71
N MET A 20 -6.32 -7.05 -14.25
CA MET A 20 -6.55 -7.49 -12.88
C MET A 20 -5.81 -6.61 -11.87
N ILE A 21 -4.55 -6.23 -12.17
CA ILE A 21 -3.74 -5.37 -11.32
C ILE A 21 -4.39 -3.98 -11.19
N ASP A 22 -4.82 -3.39 -12.30
CA ASP A 22 -5.50 -2.08 -12.31
C ASP A 22 -6.76 -2.09 -11.44
N ASN A 23 -7.60 -3.11 -11.60
CA ASN A 23 -8.80 -3.28 -10.77
C ASN A 23 -8.45 -3.43 -9.27
N MET A 24 -7.38 -4.16 -8.96
CA MET A 24 -6.91 -4.32 -7.59
C MET A 24 -6.41 -2.98 -7.00
N GLN A 25 -5.64 -2.21 -7.77
CA GLN A 25 -5.17 -0.88 -7.36
C GLN A 25 -6.33 0.08 -7.10
N MET A 26 -7.36 0.07 -7.97
CA MET A 26 -8.56 0.89 -7.78
C MET A 26 -9.28 0.53 -6.46
N LYS A 27 -9.46 -0.76 -6.19
CA LYS A 27 -10.07 -1.24 -4.94
C LYS A 27 -9.26 -0.84 -3.71
N ASP A 28 -7.94 -0.96 -3.77
CA ASP A 28 -7.06 -0.59 -2.67
C ASP A 28 -7.05 0.93 -2.42
N SER A 29 -7.14 1.74 -3.47
CA SER A 29 -7.28 3.19 -3.36
C SER A 29 -8.55 3.57 -2.59
N LEU A 30 -9.70 2.97 -2.95
CA LEU A 30 -10.97 3.20 -2.24
C LEU A 30 -10.92 2.72 -0.79
N ARG A 31 -10.26 1.58 -0.54
CA ARG A 31 -10.05 1.07 0.82
C ARG A 31 -9.19 2.04 1.66
N MET A 32 -8.13 2.60 1.07
CA MET A 32 -7.29 3.60 1.73
C MET A 32 -8.08 4.86 2.05
N TYR A 33 -8.89 5.34 1.09
CA TYR A 33 -9.75 6.50 1.29
C TYR A 33 -10.73 6.30 2.46
N ASN A 34 -11.44 5.17 2.49
CA ASN A 34 -12.40 4.87 3.56
C ASN A 34 -11.71 4.80 4.94
N ARG A 35 -10.53 4.15 5.02
CA ARG A 35 -9.74 4.10 6.25
C ARG A 35 -9.28 5.48 6.72
N LEU A 36 -8.88 6.33 5.78
CA LEU A 36 -8.46 7.70 6.07
C LEU A 36 -9.64 8.49 6.66
N VAL A 37 -10.80 8.44 6.01
CA VAL A 37 -12.01 9.14 6.44
C VAL A 37 -12.42 8.68 7.85
N GLU A 38 -12.53 7.37 8.07
CA GLU A 38 -12.90 6.80 9.37
C GLU A 38 -11.92 7.24 10.48
N LYS A 39 -10.62 7.12 10.21
CA LYS A 39 -9.58 7.49 11.18
C LYS A 39 -9.65 8.96 11.55
N CYS A 40 -9.68 9.86 10.56
CA CYS A 40 -9.68 11.28 10.84
C CYS A 40 -10.98 11.76 11.47
N PHE A 41 -12.12 11.15 11.12
CA PHE A 41 -13.37 11.41 11.84
C PHE A 41 -13.25 11.02 13.32
N LYS A 42 -12.81 9.78 13.60
CA LYS A 42 -12.67 9.27 14.96
C LYS A 42 -11.70 10.07 15.83
N ASP A 43 -10.60 10.53 15.25
CA ASP A 43 -9.54 11.22 15.99
C ASP A 43 -9.78 12.73 16.16
N CYS A 44 -10.54 13.35 15.26
CA CYS A 44 -10.67 14.82 15.20
C CYS A 44 -12.08 15.36 15.45
N VAL A 45 -13.14 14.57 15.28
CA VAL A 45 -14.52 15.02 15.46
C VAL A 45 -15.02 14.51 16.80
N ASP A 46 -14.93 15.36 17.82
CA ASP A 46 -15.20 14.99 19.22
C ASP A 46 -16.44 15.67 19.83
N SER A 47 -17.02 16.66 19.15
CA SER A 47 -18.14 17.46 19.65
C SER A 47 -19.35 17.43 18.71
N PHE A 48 -20.42 16.78 19.16
CA PHE A 48 -21.66 16.61 18.38
C PHE A 48 -22.74 17.69 18.66
N ARG A 49 -22.34 18.91 19.03
CA ARG A 49 -23.29 20.00 19.36
C ARG A 49 -23.84 20.75 18.14
N ARG A 50 -23.26 20.58 16.97
CA ARG A 50 -23.62 21.28 15.72
C ARG A 50 -23.33 20.39 14.52
N LYS A 51 -23.98 20.69 13.39
CA LYS A 51 -23.89 19.88 12.15
C LYS A 51 -22.60 20.11 11.34
N ASN A 52 -21.92 21.23 11.58
CA ASN A 52 -20.72 21.62 10.85
C ASN A 52 -19.49 21.43 11.74
N LEU A 53 -18.33 21.20 11.12
CA LEU A 53 -17.03 21.22 11.82
C LEU A 53 -16.67 22.63 12.27
N ASP A 54 -15.91 22.77 13.36
CA ASP A 54 -15.35 24.09 13.76
C ASP A 54 -13.93 24.20 13.24
N SER A 55 -13.36 25.39 13.41
CA SER A 55 -11.99 25.68 13.02
C SER A 55 -10.95 24.78 13.68
N ASN A 56 -11.21 24.18 14.85
CA ASN A 56 -10.29 23.22 15.46
C ASN A 56 -10.42 21.84 14.81
N GLU A 57 -11.65 21.35 14.61
CA GLU A 57 -11.93 20.08 13.93
C GLU A 57 -11.44 20.10 12.47
N GLU A 58 -11.72 21.18 11.72
CA GLU A 58 -11.26 21.37 10.33
C GLU A 58 -9.72 21.36 10.24
N ARG A 59 -9.05 22.08 11.14
CA ARG A 59 -7.59 22.08 11.23
C ARG A 59 -7.05 20.70 11.59
N CYS A 60 -7.70 19.98 12.50
CA CYS A 60 -7.31 18.63 12.88
C CYS A 60 -7.44 17.66 11.72
N VAL A 61 -8.60 17.62 11.05
CA VAL A 61 -8.86 16.74 9.90
C VAL A 61 -7.85 16.99 8.78
N THR A 62 -7.56 18.26 8.47
CA THR A 62 -6.56 18.63 7.46
C THR A 62 -5.18 18.05 7.79
N LYS A 63 -4.71 18.24 9.03
CA LYS A 63 -3.42 17.69 9.49
C LYS A 63 -3.43 16.17 9.57
N CYS A 64 -4.56 15.56 9.95
CA CYS A 64 -4.72 14.11 10.00
C CYS A 64 -4.57 13.50 8.61
N CYS A 65 -5.25 14.06 7.60
CA CYS A 65 -5.15 13.63 6.22
C CYS A 65 -3.72 13.73 5.69
N GLU A 66 -3.08 14.89 5.86
CA GLU A 66 -1.70 15.10 5.42
C GLU A 66 -0.73 14.11 6.10
N LYS A 67 -0.85 13.94 7.42
CA LYS A 67 0.00 13.03 8.19
C LYS A 67 -0.22 11.58 7.80
N PHE A 68 -1.46 11.16 7.60
CA PHE A 68 -1.79 9.81 7.19
C PHE A 68 -1.21 9.49 5.82
N LEU A 69 -1.41 10.34 4.81
CA LEU A 69 -0.88 10.12 3.46
C LEU A 69 0.65 10.07 3.44
N LYS A 70 1.32 11.02 4.13
CA LYS A 70 2.79 11.02 4.26
C LYS A 70 3.29 9.77 4.98
N HIS A 71 2.58 9.34 6.02
CA HIS A 71 2.91 8.12 6.75
C HIS A 71 2.76 6.88 5.87
N SER A 72 1.62 6.73 5.19
CA SER A 72 1.37 5.62 4.26
C SER A 72 2.44 5.55 3.18
N ALA A 73 2.81 6.66 2.55
CA ALA A 73 3.87 6.70 1.55
C ALA A 73 5.23 6.26 2.13
N ARG A 74 5.59 6.74 3.33
CA ARG A 74 6.84 6.35 4.00
C ARG A 74 6.85 4.87 4.36
N VAL A 75 5.73 4.34 4.84
CA VAL A 75 5.59 2.90 5.13
C VAL A 75 5.78 2.09 3.86
N SER A 76 5.18 2.48 2.73
CA SER A 76 5.35 1.79 1.45
C SER A 76 6.81 1.72 1.01
N VAL A 77 7.58 2.80 1.16
CA VAL A 77 9.02 2.80 0.86
C VAL A 77 9.78 1.80 1.73
N ARG A 78 9.55 1.84 3.05
CA ARG A 78 10.24 0.93 3.98
C ARG A 78 9.82 -0.53 3.79
N PHE A 79 8.56 -0.76 3.46
CA PHE A 79 8.07 -2.08 3.13
C PHE A 79 8.78 -2.64 1.88
N ALA A 80 8.94 -1.84 0.83
CA ALA A 80 9.66 -2.25 -0.37
C ALA A 80 11.14 -2.58 -0.09
N GLU A 81 11.83 -1.74 0.70
CA GLU A 81 13.21 -1.99 1.14
C GLU A 81 13.35 -3.33 1.89
N LEU A 82 12.46 -3.59 2.86
CA LEU A 82 12.49 -4.81 3.66
C LEU A 82 12.14 -6.04 2.82
N ASN A 83 11.16 -5.92 1.91
CA ASN A 83 10.76 -7.01 1.04
C ASN A 83 11.92 -7.42 0.10
N ALA A 84 12.60 -6.46 -0.52
CA ALA A 84 13.77 -6.74 -1.35
C ALA A 84 14.91 -7.41 -0.56
N GLY A 85 15.14 -6.99 0.70
CA GLY A 85 16.11 -7.63 1.58
C GLY A 85 15.75 -9.08 1.91
N ALA A 86 14.47 -9.36 2.18
CA ALA A 86 14.00 -10.72 2.46
C ALA A 86 14.11 -11.64 1.23
N GLU A 87 13.80 -11.13 0.04
CA GLU A 87 13.97 -11.86 -1.24
C GLU A 87 15.44 -12.24 -1.48
N ALA A 88 16.37 -11.32 -1.24
CA ALA A 88 17.81 -11.58 -1.38
C ALA A 88 18.29 -12.70 -0.42
N MET A 89 17.82 -12.69 0.84
CA MET A 89 18.14 -13.74 1.80
C MET A 89 17.60 -15.11 1.37
N MET A 90 16.37 -15.16 0.86
CA MET A 90 15.78 -16.40 0.34
C MET A 90 16.53 -16.95 -0.86
N GLN A 91 16.91 -16.11 -1.83
CA GLN A 91 17.71 -16.54 -2.97
C GLN A 91 19.06 -17.12 -2.53
N GLN A 92 19.72 -16.49 -1.55
CA GLN A 92 20.99 -16.98 -1.04
C GLN A 92 20.86 -18.35 -0.35
N GLN A 93 19.75 -18.62 0.35
CA GLN A 93 19.46 -19.95 0.90
C GLN A 93 19.23 -21.00 -0.19
N VAL A 94 18.49 -20.67 -1.26
CA VAL A 94 18.24 -21.60 -2.38
C VAL A 94 19.56 -21.98 -3.06
N LEU A 95 20.45 -21.01 -3.30
CA LEU A 95 21.76 -21.27 -3.89
C LEU A 95 22.64 -22.17 -3.00
N GLN A 96 22.62 -21.97 -1.68
CA GLN A 96 23.35 -22.83 -0.74
C GLN A 96 22.80 -24.27 -0.70
N GLN A 97 21.49 -24.46 -0.89
CA GLN A 97 20.88 -25.79 -0.97
C GLN A 97 21.23 -26.50 -2.28
N GLN A 98 21.26 -25.78 -3.41
CA GLN A 98 21.66 -26.35 -4.70
C GLN A 98 23.12 -26.83 -4.71
N GLN A 99 24.02 -26.13 -3.99
CA GLN A 99 25.44 -26.50 -3.91
C GLN A 99 25.73 -27.70 -2.98
N LYS A 100 24.83 -28.05 -2.06
CA LYS A 100 25.00 -29.21 -1.15
C LYS A 100 24.40 -30.51 -1.71
N GLY A 101 23.68 -30.45 -2.84
CA GLY A 101 22.98 -31.58 -3.46
C GLY A 101 23.65 -32.19 -4.70
N GLY A 102 24.88 -31.77 -5.05
CA GLY A 102 25.68 -32.34 -6.13
C GLY A 102 27.01 -32.87 -5.59
#